data_AF-J8EVR3-F1
#
_entry.id   AF-J8EVR3-F1
#
_cell.length_a   1.000
_cell.length_b   1.000
_cell.length_c   1.000
_cell.angle_alpha   90.00
_cell.angle_beta   90.00
_cell.angle_gamma   90.00
#
_symmetry.space_group_name_H-M   'P 1'
#
loop_
_entity.id
_entity.type
_entity.pdbx_description
1 polymer ?
#
loop_
_entity_poly.entity_id
_entity_poly.type
_entity_poly.pdbx_seq_one_letter_code
_entity_poly.pdbx_strand_id
1 'polypeptide(L)'
;MGGKDTELLQWIPCYCGCDENSNHKSNKDCFIREIKENGEVTWESHAMSQAACLDIAFQAVLMKQNGASTLEIREYIDKQYKKEGINVTPTPMPNS
;
A
#
# COMPACT_ATOMS: atom_id res chain seq x y z
N MET A 1 -7.61 -9.78 -1.27
CA MET A 1 -7.54 -8.66 -0.32
C MET A 1 -8.73 -8.73 0.62
N GLY A 2 -8.50 -9.11 1.87
CA GLY A 2 -9.48 -9.05 2.96
C GLY A 2 -9.20 -7.92 3.95
N GLY A 3 -10.03 -7.76 4.99
CA GLY A 3 -9.89 -6.66 5.97
C GLY A 3 -8.54 -6.62 6.71
N LYS A 4 -7.91 -7.76 6.98
CA LYS A 4 -6.56 -7.80 7.58
C LYS A 4 -5.46 -7.30 6.63
N ASP A 5 -5.66 -7.49 5.33
CA ASP A 5 -4.73 -6.98 4.32
C ASP A 5 -4.84 -5.45 4.25
N THR A 6 -6.04 -4.87 4.38
CA THR A 6 -6.21 -3.41 4.33
C THR A 6 -5.59 -2.71 5.54
N GLU A 7 -5.63 -3.32 6.72
CA GLU A 7 -4.92 -2.83 7.91
C GLU A 7 -3.40 -2.87 7.74
N LEU A 8 -2.85 -3.91 7.10
CA LEU A 8 -1.43 -3.96 6.76
C LEU A 8 -1.06 -2.85 5.77
N LEU A 9 -1.79 -2.75 4.66
CA LEU A 9 -1.46 -1.86 3.55
C LEU A 9 -1.64 -0.37 3.87
N GLN A 10 -2.26 -0.02 5.00
CA GLN A 10 -2.28 1.36 5.51
C GLN A 10 -0.88 1.84 5.95
N TRP A 11 0.03 0.91 6.27
CA TRP A 11 1.40 1.18 6.72
C TRP A 11 2.45 1.04 5.62
N ILE A 12 2.05 0.50 4.46
CA ILE A 12 2.96 0.21 3.34
C ILE A 12 2.84 1.32 2.29
N PRO A 13 3.93 1.99 1.88
CA PRO A 13 3.87 3.02 0.84
C PRO A 13 3.74 2.39 -0.56
N CYS A 14 3.23 3.15 -1.53
CA CYS A 14 3.42 2.81 -2.95
C CYS A 14 4.49 3.71 -3.59
N TYR A 15 5.29 3.10 -4.46
CA TYR A 15 6.35 3.74 -5.25
C TYR A 15 6.02 3.71 -6.75
N CYS A 16 4.76 3.92 -7.12
CA CYS A 16 4.35 3.92 -8.53
C CYS A 16 4.49 5.27 -9.23
N GLY A 17 4.87 6.34 -8.50
CA GLY A 17 4.86 7.69 -9.06
C GLY A 17 3.45 8.23 -9.25
N CYS A 18 2.61 8.10 -8.21
CA CYS A 18 1.23 8.60 -8.20
C CYS A 18 1.13 10.02 -8.79
N ASP A 19 0.09 10.27 -9.59
CA ASP A 19 -0.29 11.62 -9.98
C ASP A 19 -0.55 12.45 -8.72
N GLU A 20 -0.02 13.67 -8.65
CA GLU A 20 -0.16 14.58 -7.51
C GLU A 20 -1.63 14.79 -7.12
N ASN A 21 -2.56 14.60 -8.06
CA ASN A 21 -4.00 14.76 -7.85
C ASN A 21 -4.68 13.56 -7.13
N SER A 22 -3.99 12.43 -6.95
CA SER A 22 -4.60 11.19 -6.40
C SER A 22 -4.69 11.15 -4.87
N ASN A 23 -3.98 12.03 -4.15
CA ASN A 23 -4.00 12.16 -2.68
C ASN A 23 -3.85 10.84 -1.90
N HIS A 24 -3.23 9.81 -2.49
CA HIS A 24 -2.99 8.53 -1.85
C HIS A 24 -1.98 8.67 -0.70
N LYS A 25 -2.32 8.14 0.47
CA LYS A 25 -1.47 8.17 1.66
C LYS A 25 -0.74 6.86 1.89
N SER A 26 -1.21 5.76 1.31
CA SER A 26 -0.52 4.47 1.35
C SER A 26 -0.91 3.57 0.18
N ASN A 27 -0.32 2.37 0.13
CA ASN A 27 -0.65 1.33 -0.83
C ASN A 27 -2.12 0.89 -0.72
N LYS A 28 -2.75 0.97 0.45
CA LYS A 28 -4.20 0.75 0.63
C LYS A 28 -5.01 1.68 -0.28
N ASP A 29 -4.67 2.96 -0.27
CA ASP A 29 -5.42 3.99 -1.01
C ASP A 29 -5.31 3.80 -2.52
N CYS A 30 -4.29 3.07 -3.00
CA CYS A 30 -4.20 2.70 -4.41
C CYS A 30 -5.30 1.76 -4.87
N PHE A 31 -5.96 1.05 -3.95
CA PHE A 31 -7.05 0.10 -4.27
C PHE A 31 -8.39 0.58 -3.74
N ILE A 32 -8.40 1.24 -2.58
CA ILE A 32 -9.61 1.61 -1.86
C ILE A 32 -9.73 3.12 -1.82
N ARG A 33 -10.75 3.64 -2.49
CA ARG A 33 -11.13 5.05 -2.44
C ARG A 33 -11.83 5.39 -1.13
N GLU A 34 -12.77 4.54 -0.72
CA GLU A 34 -13.61 4.76 0.44
C GLU A 34 -14.12 3.44 1.01
N ILE A 35 -14.23 3.35 2.33
CA ILE A 35 -15.01 2.33 3.02
C ILE A 35 -16.17 3.06 3.69
N LYS A 36 -17.40 2.84 3.20
CA LYS A 36 -18.61 3.46 3.73
C LYS A 36 -18.95 2.91 5.11
N GLU A 37 -19.79 3.62 5.86
CA GLU A 37 -20.21 3.20 7.22
C GLU A 37 -20.88 1.81 7.26
N ASN A 38 -21.53 1.41 6.16
CA ASN A 38 -22.16 0.10 6.01
C ASN A 38 -21.17 -1.01 5.62
N GLY A 39 -19.87 -0.71 5.52
CA GLY A 39 -18.82 -1.65 5.13
C GLY A 39 -18.64 -1.83 3.61
N GLU A 40 -19.41 -1.12 2.79
CA GLU A 40 -19.25 -1.14 1.34
C GLU A 40 -17.94 -0.45 0.93
N VAL A 41 -17.16 -1.11 0.07
CA VAL A 41 -15.87 -0.62 -0.41
C VAL A 41 -16.02 -0.04 -1.80
N THR A 42 -15.63 1.23 -1.95
CA THR A 42 -15.45 1.88 -3.25
C THR A 42 -14.01 1.70 -3.69
N TRP A 43 -13.82 1.17 -4.89
CA TRP A 43 -12.49 0.84 -5.43
C TRP A 43 -11.93 1.96 -6.31
N GLU A 44 -10.62 2.13 -6.30
CA GLU A 44 -9.92 3.05 -7.19
C GLU A 44 -9.86 2.50 -8.62
N SER A 45 -10.25 3.30 -9.62
CA SER A 45 -10.45 2.84 -11.00
C SER A 45 -9.14 2.51 -11.74
N HIS A 46 -8.02 3.08 -11.27
CA HIS A 46 -6.70 2.90 -11.89
C HIS A 46 -5.80 1.90 -11.10
N ALA A 47 -6.31 1.38 -9.98
CA ALA A 47 -5.61 0.49 -9.06
C ALA A 47 -4.90 -0.70 -9.74
N MET A 48 -5.47 -1.19 -10.82
CA MET A 48 -4.99 -2.38 -11.54
C MET A 48 -4.00 -2.08 -12.67
N SER A 49 -3.77 -0.80 -13.00
CA SER A 49 -2.96 -0.41 -14.16
C SER A 49 -1.47 -0.23 -13.85
N GLN A 50 -1.11 -0.08 -12.57
CA GLN A 50 0.28 0.18 -12.15
C GLN A 50 0.89 -1.05 -11.48
N ALA A 51 1.77 -1.75 -12.19
CA ALA A 51 2.37 -3.02 -11.75
C ALA A 51 3.05 -2.92 -10.37
N ALA A 52 3.68 -1.78 -10.06
CA ALA A 52 4.38 -1.58 -8.80
C ALA A 52 3.46 -1.62 -7.57
N CYS A 53 2.27 -1.03 -7.60
CA CYS A 53 1.39 -1.06 -6.42
C CYS A 53 0.86 -2.48 -6.14
N LEU A 54 0.59 -3.26 -7.19
CA LEU A 54 0.16 -4.65 -7.06
C LEU A 54 1.29 -5.54 -6.52
N ASP A 55 2.52 -5.38 -7.02
CA ASP A 55 3.68 -6.16 -6.56
C ASP A 55 4.00 -5.85 -5.09
N ILE A 56 3.98 -4.58 -4.70
CA ILE A 56 4.13 -4.15 -3.29
C ILE A 56 3.06 -4.80 -2.41
N ALA A 57 1.79 -4.72 -2.82
CA ALA A 57 0.69 -5.30 -2.06
C ALA A 57 0.85 -6.82 -1.89
N PHE A 58 1.21 -7.50 -2.97
CA PHE A 58 1.42 -8.94 -2.98
C PHE A 58 2.58 -9.35 -2.07
N GLN A 59 3.74 -8.69 -2.18
CA GLN A 59 4.91 -8.96 -1.35
C GLN A 59 4.63 -8.70 0.13
N ALA A 60 3.95 -7.60 0.45
CA ALA A 60 3.59 -7.27 1.83
C ALA A 60 2.70 -8.36 2.45
N VAL A 61 1.65 -8.78 1.75
CA VAL A 61 0.74 -9.84 2.22
C VAL A 61 1.48 -11.17 2.36
N LEU A 62 2.33 -11.54 1.39
CA LEU A 62 3.11 -12.78 1.45
C LEU A 62 4.07 -12.79 2.65
N MET A 63 4.79 -11.71 2.89
CA MET A 63 5.67 -11.59 4.06
C MET A 63 4.90 -11.66 5.37
N LYS A 64 3.73 -11.02 5.44
CA LYS A 64 2.87 -11.09 6.64
C LYS A 64 2.39 -12.51 6.90
N GLN A 65 2.01 -13.24 5.86
CA GLN A 65 1.63 -14.65 5.95
C GLN A 65 2.78 -15.54 6.41
N ASN A 66 4.02 -15.17 6.07
CA ASN A 66 5.24 -15.84 6.53
C ASN A 66 5.71 -15.39 7.93
N GLY A 67 4.92 -14.59 8.65
CA GLY A 67 5.17 -14.23 10.05
C GLY A 67 5.98 -12.95 10.26
N ALA A 68 6.27 -12.19 9.21
CA ALA A 68 6.97 -10.90 9.36
C ALA A 68 6.10 -9.88 10.12
N SER A 69 6.75 -9.07 10.95
CA SER A 69 6.17 -7.90 11.57
C SER A 69 5.85 -6.82 10.54
N THR A 70 4.97 -5.87 10.91
CA THR A 70 4.59 -4.80 9.97
C THR A 70 5.77 -3.88 9.68
N LEU A 71 6.62 -3.66 10.68
CA LEU A 71 7.86 -2.91 10.54
C LEU A 71 8.84 -3.59 9.57
N GLU A 72 9.10 -4.89 9.71
CA GLU A 72 9.99 -5.63 8.80
C GLU A 72 9.50 -5.58 7.34
N ILE A 73 8.18 -5.72 7.14
CA ILE A 73 7.58 -5.60 5.82
C ILE A 73 7.80 -4.20 5.27
N ARG A 74 7.53 -3.16 6.08
CA ARG A 74 7.71 -1.77 5.68
C ARG A 74 9.16 -1.48 5.27
N GLU A 75 10.13 -1.88 6.09
CA GLU A 75 11.55 -1.69 5.81
C GLU A 75 12.00 -2.44 4.55
N TYR A 76 11.51 -3.66 4.35
CA TYR A 76 11.77 -4.42 3.13
C TYR A 76 11.24 -3.71 1.89
N ILE A 77 9.98 -3.25 1.91
CA ILE A 77 9.38 -2.53 0.79
C ILE A 77 10.16 -1.24 0.49
N ASP A 78 10.48 -0.44 1.51
CA ASP A 78 11.28 0.78 1.33
C ASP A 78 12.64 0.46 0.69
N LYS A 79 13.30 -0.62 1.12
CA LYS A 79 14.59 -1.03 0.56
C LYS A 79 14.49 -1.49 -0.91
N GLN A 80 13.44 -2.21 -1.28
CA GLN A 80 13.31 -2.76 -2.64
C GLN A 80 12.83 -1.74 -3.67
N TYR A 81 11.92 -0.84 -3.28
CA TYR A 81 11.18 -0.01 -4.23
C TYR A 81 11.58 1.47 -4.22
N LYS A 82 12.25 1.96 -3.18
CA LYS A 82 12.71 3.35 -3.14
C LYS A 82 13.77 3.60 -4.22
N LYS A 83 13.45 4.50 -5.14
CA LYS A 83 14.34 4.98 -6.20
C LYS A 83 14.33 6.50 -6.23
N GLU A 84 15.44 7.08 -6.65
CA GLU A 84 15.53 8.53 -6.84
C GLU A 84 14.55 8.99 -7.92
N GLY A 85 13.91 10.15 -7.70
CA GLY A 85 12.98 10.75 -8.65
C GLY A 85 11.58 10.13 -8.71
N ILE A 86 11.26 9.13 -7.89
CA ILE A 86 9.90 8.56 -7.80
C ILE A 86 9.15 9.19 -6.63
N ASN A 87 7.97 9.73 -6.91
CA ASN A 87 7.02 10.18 -5.88
C ASN A 87 6.49 8.98 -5.08
N VAL A 88 6.61 9.07 -3.75
CA VAL A 88 6.15 8.07 -2.79
C VAL A 88 4.97 8.62 -1.99
N THR A 89 4.03 7.76 -1.63
CA THR A 89 2.93 8.15 -0.74
C THR A 89 3.46 8.52 0.66
N PRO A 90 2.89 9.54 1.35
CA PRO A 90 3.32 9.97 2.68
C PRO A 90 2.83 9.01 3.77
N THR A 91 3.31 7.77 3.73
CA THR A 91 2.85 6.69 4.59
C THR A 91 3.62 6.68 5.92
N PRO A 92 2.93 6.78 7.07
CA PRO A 92 3.60 6.76 8.38
C PRO A 92 4.31 5.42 8.61
N MET A 93 5.39 5.47 9.40
CA MET A 93 6.06 4.25 9.86
C MET A 93 5.18 3.55 10.92
N PRO A 94 5.04 2.21 10.86
CA PRO A 94 4.40 1.44 11.92
C PRO A 94 5.29 1.41 13.17
N ASN A 95 4.67 1.28 14.35
CA ASN A 95 5.41 1.17 15.62
C ASN A 95 6.02 -0.23 15.84
N SER A 96 5.48 -1.26 15.17
CA SER A 96 5.89 -2.68 15.23
C SER A 96 5.24 -3.48 14.10
#